data_AF-A0A165LZB3-F1
#
_entry.id   AF-A0A165LZB3-F1
#
_cell.length_a   1.000
_cell.length_b   1.000
_cell.length_c   1.000
_cell.angle_alpha   90.00
_cell.angle_beta   90.00
_cell.angle_gamma   90.00
#
_symmetry.space_group_name_H-M   'P 1'
#
loop_
_entity.id
_entity.type
_entity.pdbx_description
1 polymer ?
#
loop_
_entity_poly.entity_id
_entity_poly.type
_entity_poly.pdbx_seq_one_letter_code
_entity_poly.pdbx_strand_id
1 'polypeptide(L)'
;MAASTTDAAQASSALAPALTSAAEPSPPVLSGHVGHLDEHQTAQLAAFKAALVHDGLYRSAIPGTTVAASHDDGTLLRFLRARKFSLPDALQQFRETAAWRKRNNLEGLYESIDIKEFDETRRLYTHWTGRRDRRGVPVYLFRVADLDSKTMAAYEKSTTASSLSKFSSAPTSPASSGFFGGGTAHEQTPARMLRLFATFEHMIRFVMPLCSIAPGRPNPESPITQSNNIVDISNVGLRQFWNLRSHMQDASTLATAHYPETLGRIFVVGAPSFFPTVWGWIKKWFDPITTSKIFILPSGKDEIFNELNQFIDADSIPTQYGGTLTYEFGEMPKMDTQLTGVLRWAEGADTNPNGTKTFPIGPVLWEHTGAWEAIGVGSVDGAPRRVVVARLDEGVQMFGEEVKV
;
A
#
# COMPACT_ATOMS: atom_id res chain seq x y z
N MET A 1 -59.34 -27.41 18.97
CA MET A 1 -59.08 -26.80 20.28
C MET A 1 -57.64 -27.16 20.64
N ALA A 2 -56.67 -26.26 20.42
CA ALA A 2 -56.17 -25.29 21.43
C ALA A 2 -55.60 -26.05 22.66
N ALA A 3 -54.37 -25.84 23.15
CA ALA A 3 -53.46 -24.69 23.13
C ALA A 3 -52.02 -25.22 23.42
N SER A 4 -50.95 -24.65 22.85
CA SER A 4 -50.13 -23.52 23.35
C SER A 4 -49.06 -23.89 24.40
N THR A 5 -47.79 -23.75 24.01
CA THR A 5 -46.58 -23.26 24.75
C THR A 5 -45.34 -23.64 23.92
N THR A 6 -44.27 -22.89 23.71
CA THR A 6 -43.90 -21.47 23.83
C THR A 6 -42.52 -21.37 23.16
N ASP A 7 -42.31 -20.28 22.44
CA ASP A 7 -41.07 -19.52 22.29
C ASP A 7 -39.82 -20.00 21.52
N ALA A 8 -39.14 -18.97 21.00
CA ALA A 8 -37.76 -18.89 20.51
C ALA A 8 -37.44 -19.34 19.06
N ALA A 9 -37.77 -18.49 18.09
CA ALA A 9 -37.03 -18.38 16.84
C ALA A 9 -36.92 -16.90 16.38
N GLN A 10 -36.26 -16.09 17.22
CA GLN A 10 -35.64 -14.83 16.82
C GLN A 10 -34.19 -14.87 17.26
N ALA A 11 -33.25 -15.11 16.34
CA ALA A 11 -31.86 -14.70 16.51
C ALA A 11 -31.07 -14.81 15.20
N SER A 12 -30.28 -13.77 14.93
CA SER A 12 -29.11 -13.74 14.04
C SER A 12 -29.32 -13.28 12.59
N SER A 13 -29.76 -12.03 12.44
CA SER A 13 -29.42 -11.16 11.31
C SER A 13 -28.71 -9.92 11.86
N ALA A 14 -27.39 -9.98 12.03
CA ALA A 14 -26.55 -8.82 12.32
C ALA A 14 -25.08 -9.10 11.96
N LEU A 15 -24.77 -9.11 10.67
CA LEU A 15 -23.40 -9.16 10.14
C LEU A 15 -23.19 -8.04 9.12
N ALA A 16 -23.39 -6.80 9.56
CA ALA A 16 -22.80 -5.56 9.04
C ALA A 16 -23.25 -4.42 9.96
N PRO A 17 -22.43 -3.39 10.22
CA PRO A 17 -22.97 -2.16 10.79
C PRO A 17 -23.93 -1.54 9.75
N ALA A 18 -25.20 -1.41 10.11
CA ALA A 18 -26.14 -0.58 9.37
C ALA A 18 -25.64 0.88 9.40
N LEU A 19 -25.66 1.54 8.24
CA LEU A 19 -25.37 2.98 8.08
C LEU A 19 -26.49 3.82 8.69
N THR A 20 -26.65 3.80 10.01
CA THR A 20 -27.45 4.80 10.73
C THR A 20 -26.97 4.93 12.17
N SER A 21 -26.17 5.96 12.41
CA SER A 21 -26.06 6.64 13.70
C SER A 21 -25.75 8.09 13.40
N ALA A 22 -26.51 9.00 13.99
CA ALA A 22 -26.27 10.44 13.91
C ALA A 22 -24.95 10.76 14.63
N ALA A 23 -23.84 10.62 13.90
CA ALA A 23 -22.53 11.07 14.29
C ALA A 23 -22.36 12.53 13.84
N GLU A 24 -21.49 13.27 14.54
CA GLU A 24 -20.89 14.51 14.01
C GLU A 24 -20.54 14.34 12.52
N PRO A 25 -20.71 15.37 11.67
CA PRO A 25 -20.46 15.24 10.25
C PRO A 25 -19.04 14.68 10.06
N SER A 26 -18.96 13.46 9.53
CA SER A 26 -17.68 12.84 9.19
C SER A 26 -16.90 13.84 8.33
N PRO A 27 -15.61 14.11 8.63
CA PRO A 27 -14.85 15.05 7.85
C PRO A 27 -14.89 14.65 6.37
N PRO A 28 -14.86 15.62 5.44
CA PRO A 28 -14.81 15.33 4.01
C PRO A 28 -13.73 14.29 3.70
N VAL A 29 -13.96 13.44 2.70
CA VAL A 29 -13.09 12.30 2.35
C VAL A 29 -11.61 12.71 2.15
N LEU A 30 -11.36 13.96 1.77
CA LEU A 30 -10.02 14.52 1.54
C LEU A 30 -9.52 15.45 2.66
N SER A 31 -10.24 15.61 3.77
CA SER A 31 -9.78 16.44 4.89
C SER A 31 -8.39 16.00 5.37
N GLY A 32 -7.48 16.96 5.52
CA GLY A 32 -6.10 16.67 5.90
C GLY A 32 -5.22 16.13 4.76
N HIS A 33 -5.69 16.17 3.52
CA HIS A 33 -4.88 15.94 2.32
C HIS A 33 -4.44 17.26 1.69
N VAL A 34 -3.40 17.20 0.84
CA VAL A 34 -2.90 18.37 0.09
C VAL A 34 -4.06 18.98 -0.72
N GLY A 35 -4.21 20.31 -0.64
CA GLY A 35 -5.33 21.04 -1.26
C GLY A 35 -6.61 21.12 -0.41
N HIS A 36 -6.69 20.38 0.70
CA HIS A 36 -7.88 20.21 1.53
C HIS A 36 -7.56 20.35 3.04
N LEU A 37 -6.63 21.25 3.37
CA LEU A 37 -6.25 21.57 4.75
C LEU A 37 -7.06 22.76 5.26
N ASP A 38 -7.57 22.65 6.49
CA ASP A 38 -8.06 23.82 7.22
C ASP A 38 -6.89 24.67 7.79
N GLU A 39 -7.20 25.80 8.42
CA GLU A 39 -6.19 26.69 9.01
C GLU A 39 -5.34 26.01 10.09
N HIS A 40 -5.96 25.17 10.92
CA HIS A 40 -5.26 24.43 11.97
C HIS A 40 -4.30 23.40 11.37
N GLN A 41 -4.78 22.59 10.43
CA GLN A 41 -4.00 21.56 9.74
C GLN A 41 -2.84 22.18 8.95
N THR A 42 -3.06 23.34 8.31
CA THR A 42 -2.02 24.11 7.63
C THR A 42 -0.93 24.56 8.59
N ALA A 43 -1.32 25.11 9.75
CA ALA A 43 -0.37 25.51 10.79
C ALA A 43 0.41 24.31 11.36
N GLN A 44 -0.24 23.17 11.57
CA GLN A 44 0.41 21.94 12.03
C GLN A 44 1.41 21.40 11.02
N LEU A 45 1.09 21.41 9.71
CA LEU A 45 2.03 21.01 8.66
C LEU A 45 3.26 21.93 8.62
N ALA A 46 3.07 23.25 8.74
CA ALA A 46 4.17 24.20 8.78
C ALA A 46 5.08 23.98 10.02
N ALA A 47 4.49 23.81 11.19
CA ALA A 47 5.22 23.52 12.43
C ALA A 47 5.96 22.18 12.35
N PHE A 48 5.34 21.17 11.76
CA PHE A 48 5.94 19.86 11.55
C PHE A 48 7.17 19.93 10.64
N LYS A 49 7.07 20.62 9.48
CA LYS A 49 8.22 20.87 8.60
C LYS A 49 9.34 21.59 9.34
N ALA A 50 9.03 22.67 10.08
CA ALA A 50 10.04 23.43 10.81
C ALA A 50 10.80 22.58 11.85
N ALA A 51 10.08 21.75 12.61
CA ALA A 51 10.68 20.82 13.56
C ALA A 51 11.55 19.76 12.88
N LEU A 52 11.12 19.21 11.74
CA LEU A 52 11.92 18.25 10.98
C LEU A 52 13.16 18.88 10.34
N VAL A 53 13.13 20.15 9.94
CA VAL A 53 14.33 20.89 9.50
C VAL A 53 15.33 21.00 10.65
N HIS A 54 14.87 21.40 11.83
CA HIS A 54 15.70 21.49 13.03
C HIS A 54 16.37 20.15 13.37
N ASP A 55 15.63 19.04 13.22
CA ASP A 55 16.15 17.69 13.47
C ASP A 55 17.04 17.13 12.34
N GLY A 56 17.19 17.86 11.22
CA GLY A 56 17.92 17.38 10.04
C GLY A 56 17.20 16.24 9.30
N LEU A 57 15.89 16.09 9.50
CA LEU A 57 15.05 15.04 8.92
C LEU A 57 14.19 15.54 7.73
N TYR A 58 14.20 16.85 7.47
CA TYR A 58 13.57 17.45 6.29
C TYR A 58 14.46 18.53 5.68
N ARG A 59 14.59 18.50 4.36
CA ARG A 59 15.20 19.58 3.58
C ARG A 59 14.10 20.20 2.72
N SER A 60 13.90 21.51 2.84
CA SER A 60 12.98 22.26 1.98
C SER A 60 13.48 22.28 0.53
N ALA A 61 12.53 22.40 -0.41
CA ALA A 61 12.86 22.74 -1.78
C ALA A 61 13.56 24.11 -1.82
N ILE A 62 14.46 24.32 -2.79
CA ILE A 62 15.12 25.61 -2.99
C ILE A 62 14.39 26.33 -4.13
N PRO A 63 13.67 27.44 -3.85
CA PRO A 63 12.91 28.15 -4.87
C PRO A 63 13.79 28.60 -6.04
N GLY A 64 13.31 28.38 -7.27
CA GLY A 64 14.03 28.74 -8.49
C GLY A 64 15.17 27.78 -8.88
N THR A 65 15.19 26.56 -8.30
CA THR A 65 16.13 25.50 -8.67
C THR A 65 15.40 24.17 -8.89
N THR A 66 16.11 23.16 -9.38
CA THR A 66 15.61 21.77 -9.50
C THR A 66 15.73 20.98 -8.19
N VAL A 67 16.18 21.61 -7.09
CA VAL A 67 16.35 20.92 -5.81
C VAL A 67 14.99 20.79 -5.11
N ALA A 68 14.40 19.61 -5.22
CA ALA A 68 13.16 19.26 -4.54
C ALA A 68 13.33 19.10 -3.02
N ALA A 69 12.21 19.23 -2.32
CA ALA A 69 12.13 18.91 -0.90
C ALA A 69 12.46 17.42 -0.69
N SER A 70 13.05 17.08 0.46
CA SER A 70 13.41 15.68 0.73
C SER A 70 12.19 14.77 0.91
N HIS A 71 11.01 15.34 1.17
CA HIS A 71 9.74 14.65 1.25
C HIS A 71 8.63 15.56 0.70
N ASP A 72 7.64 14.98 0.04
CA ASP A 72 6.44 15.70 -0.40
C ASP A 72 5.45 15.92 0.76
N ASP A 73 4.54 16.88 0.60
CA ASP A 73 3.54 17.22 1.61
C ASP A 73 2.54 16.09 1.85
N GLY A 74 2.23 15.28 0.83
CA GLY A 74 1.40 14.10 0.97
C GLY A 74 2.02 13.08 1.94
N THR A 75 3.33 12.87 1.85
CA THR A 75 4.11 12.06 2.79
C THR A 75 4.06 12.60 4.20
N LEU A 76 4.30 13.91 4.40
CA LEU A 76 4.27 14.51 5.74
C LEU A 76 2.86 14.46 6.36
N LEU A 77 1.83 14.74 5.57
CA LEU A 77 0.43 14.72 6.00
C LEU A 77 -0.04 13.31 6.38
N ARG A 78 0.53 12.24 5.83
CA ARG A 78 0.23 10.87 6.29
C ARG A 78 0.58 10.68 7.77
N PHE A 79 1.73 11.19 8.23
CA PHE A 79 2.12 11.10 9.64
C PHE A 79 1.23 11.97 10.53
N LEU A 80 0.90 13.19 10.09
CA LEU A 80 -0.02 14.06 10.82
C LEU A 80 -1.41 13.44 10.94
N ARG A 81 -2.01 12.96 9.83
CA ARG A 81 -3.32 12.28 9.86
C ARG A 81 -3.31 11.04 10.76
N ALA A 82 -2.27 10.21 10.69
CA ALA A 82 -2.13 9.02 11.52
C ALA A 82 -2.05 9.31 13.04
N ARG A 83 -1.74 10.56 13.40
CA ARG A 83 -1.70 11.06 14.77
C ARG A 83 -2.72 12.15 15.04
N LYS A 84 -3.77 12.25 14.20
CA LYS A 84 -4.87 13.22 14.36
C LYS A 84 -4.36 14.67 14.50
N PHE A 85 -3.32 15.00 13.75
CA PHE A 85 -2.60 16.28 13.78
C PHE A 85 -1.95 16.62 15.15
N SER A 86 -1.70 15.62 16.00
CA SER A 86 -0.82 15.76 17.17
C SER A 86 0.64 15.88 16.73
N LEU A 87 1.17 17.11 16.78
CA LEU A 87 2.57 17.38 16.41
C LEU A 87 3.60 16.54 17.18
N PRO A 88 3.54 16.41 18.52
CA PRO A 88 4.52 15.60 19.26
C PRO A 88 4.53 14.13 18.81
N ASP A 89 3.35 13.54 18.64
CA ASP A 89 3.23 12.12 18.27
C ASP A 89 3.63 11.87 16.82
N ALA A 90 3.30 12.81 15.91
CA ALA A 90 3.71 12.73 14.51
C ALA A 90 5.23 12.85 14.37
N LEU A 91 5.87 13.76 15.11
CA LEU A 91 7.33 13.89 15.18
C LEU A 91 7.98 12.62 15.71
N GLN A 92 7.44 12.06 16.79
CA GLN A 92 7.97 10.81 17.34
C GLN A 92 7.92 9.68 16.31
N GLN A 93 6.76 9.46 15.67
CA GLN A 93 6.60 8.41 14.67
C GLN A 93 7.52 8.64 13.45
N PHE A 94 7.68 9.88 13.00
CA PHE A 94 8.55 10.21 11.87
C PHE A 94 10.03 9.94 12.20
N ARG A 95 10.50 10.36 13.38
CA ARG A 95 11.87 10.12 13.86
C ARG A 95 12.18 8.62 13.96
N GLU A 96 11.26 7.85 14.56
CA GLU A 96 11.38 6.40 14.66
C GLU A 96 11.44 5.75 13.27
N THR A 97 10.62 6.21 12.34
CA THR A 97 10.61 5.73 10.96
C THR A 97 11.91 6.08 10.24
N ALA A 98 12.37 7.33 10.28
CA ALA A 98 13.62 7.73 9.66
C ALA A 98 14.81 6.93 10.20
N ALA A 99 14.85 6.71 11.51
CA ALA A 99 15.89 5.89 12.13
C ALA A 99 15.80 4.41 11.71
N TRP A 100 14.60 3.82 11.66
CA TRP A 100 14.39 2.45 11.21
C TRP A 100 14.78 2.25 9.73
N ARG A 101 14.40 3.19 8.85
CA ARG A 101 14.79 3.19 7.42
C ARG A 101 16.31 3.20 7.27
N LYS A 102 16.98 4.14 7.95
CA LYS A 102 18.44 4.29 7.91
C LYS A 102 19.16 3.04 8.41
N ARG A 103 18.72 2.46 9.54
CA ARG A 103 19.37 1.26 10.12
C ARG A 103 19.20 0.01 9.24
N ASN A 104 18.12 -0.09 8.47
CA ASN A 104 17.91 -1.20 7.52
C ASN A 104 18.42 -0.88 6.10
N ASN A 105 18.99 0.31 5.88
CA ASN A 105 19.40 0.81 4.56
C ASN A 105 18.31 0.57 3.50
N LEU A 106 17.06 0.98 3.78
CA LEU A 106 15.93 0.67 2.89
C LEU A 106 16.08 1.25 1.49
N GLU A 107 16.67 2.45 1.37
CA GLU A 107 16.95 3.08 0.10
C GLU A 107 17.92 2.22 -0.72
N GLY A 108 19.04 1.81 -0.12
CA GLY A 108 20.00 0.93 -0.76
C GLY A 108 19.43 -0.45 -1.07
N LEU A 109 18.61 -1.01 -0.19
CA LEU A 109 17.90 -2.27 -0.42
C LEU A 109 17.04 -2.17 -1.68
N TYR A 110 16.19 -1.14 -1.76
CA TYR A 110 15.26 -0.97 -2.87
C TYR A 110 15.99 -0.79 -4.21
N GLU A 111 17.11 -0.08 -4.20
CA GLU A 111 17.88 0.24 -5.41
C GLU A 111 18.83 -0.88 -5.86
N SER A 112 19.07 -1.89 -5.02
CA SER A 112 20.04 -2.97 -5.32
C SER A 112 19.48 -4.40 -5.23
N ILE A 113 18.27 -4.59 -4.70
CA ILE A 113 17.62 -5.92 -4.62
C ILE A 113 17.60 -6.62 -5.99
N ASP A 114 17.88 -7.93 -6.00
CA ASP A 114 17.80 -8.71 -7.22
C ASP A 114 16.35 -8.75 -7.75
N ILE A 115 16.19 -8.56 -9.06
CA ILE A 115 14.86 -8.44 -9.65
C ILE A 115 14.03 -9.73 -9.52
N LYS A 116 14.66 -10.91 -9.44
CA LYS A 116 13.97 -12.19 -9.23
C LYS A 116 13.50 -12.30 -7.79
N GLU A 117 14.31 -11.89 -6.82
CA GLU A 117 13.90 -11.81 -5.41
C GLU A 117 12.74 -10.82 -5.22
N PHE A 118 12.79 -9.67 -5.89
CA PHE A 118 11.67 -8.73 -5.88
C PHE A 118 10.40 -9.37 -6.47
N ASP A 119 10.49 -10.07 -7.61
CA ASP A 119 9.34 -10.70 -8.27
C ASP A 119 8.73 -11.84 -7.45
N GLU A 120 9.57 -12.68 -6.85
CA GLU A 120 9.14 -13.72 -5.91
C GLU A 120 8.29 -13.12 -4.78
N THR A 121 8.75 -12.03 -4.15
CA THR A 121 7.98 -11.35 -3.11
C THR A 121 6.70 -10.75 -3.68
N ARG A 122 6.77 -10.06 -4.83
CA ARG A 122 5.61 -9.47 -5.49
C ARG A 122 4.50 -10.51 -5.74
N ARG A 123 4.86 -11.72 -6.15
CA ARG A 123 3.93 -12.82 -6.41
C ARG A 123 3.32 -13.45 -5.14
N LEU A 124 3.94 -13.26 -3.98
CA LEU A 124 3.42 -13.77 -2.71
C LEU A 124 2.49 -12.77 -2.01
N TYR A 125 2.67 -11.47 -2.26
CA TYR A 125 1.94 -10.42 -1.57
C TYR A 125 1.03 -9.63 -2.51
N THR A 126 0.39 -8.62 -1.93
CA THR A 126 -0.40 -7.65 -2.66
C THR A 126 0.45 -6.96 -3.73
N HIS A 127 -0.04 -6.92 -4.97
CA HIS A 127 0.63 -6.18 -6.04
C HIS A 127 -0.39 -5.51 -6.97
N TRP A 128 0.08 -4.43 -7.59
CA TRP A 128 -0.76 -3.54 -8.38
C TRP A 128 -1.22 -4.23 -9.68
N THR A 129 -2.52 -4.14 -9.96
CA THR A 129 -3.13 -4.72 -11.17
C THR A 129 -2.86 -3.88 -12.43
N GLY A 130 -2.30 -2.68 -12.30
CA GLY A 130 -2.25 -1.67 -13.36
C GLY A 130 -3.46 -0.73 -13.38
N ARG A 131 -4.48 -1.03 -12.58
CA ARG A 131 -5.77 -0.32 -12.57
C ARG A 131 -5.96 0.53 -11.32
N ARG A 132 -6.98 1.37 -11.33
CA ARG A 132 -7.32 2.33 -10.27
C ARG A 132 -8.82 2.26 -9.94
N ASP A 133 -9.20 2.76 -8.76
CA ASP A 133 -10.58 3.07 -8.43
C ASP A 133 -11.02 4.38 -9.11
N ARG A 134 -12.29 4.74 -8.99
CA ARG A 134 -12.86 5.96 -9.61
C ARG A 134 -12.24 7.28 -9.12
N ARG A 135 -11.47 7.24 -8.03
CA ARG A 135 -10.75 8.41 -7.50
C ARG A 135 -9.30 8.46 -7.99
N GLY A 136 -8.84 7.44 -8.72
CA GLY A 136 -7.46 7.29 -9.15
C GLY A 136 -6.58 6.52 -8.15
N VAL A 137 -7.14 5.94 -7.10
CA VAL A 137 -6.36 5.16 -6.11
C VAL A 137 -6.02 3.79 -6.70
N PRO A 138 -4.76 3.33 -6.71
CA PRO A 138 -4.37 2.07 -7.33
C PRO A 138 -5.07 0.87 -6.69
N VAL A 139 -5.50 -0.07 -7.54
CA VAL A 139 -6.13 -1.33 -7.14
C VAL A 139 -5.10 -2.44 -7.13
N TYR A 140 -4.86 -2.98 -5.95
CA TYR A 140 -3.99 -4.11 -5.71
C TYR A 140 -4.81 -5.38 -5.48
N LEU A 141 -4.23 -6.52 -5.82
CA LEU A 141 -4.80 -7.84 -5.58
C LEU A 141 -3.88 -8.66 -4.69
N PHE A 142 -4.45 -9.36 -3.72
CA PHE A 142 -3.75 -10.30 -2.84
C PHE A 142 -4.53 -11.59 -2.70
N ARG A 143 -3.93 -12.72 -3.09
CA ARG A 143 -4.53 -14.06 -2.95
C ARG A 143 -3.88 -14.81 -1.79
N VAL A 144 -4.63 -15.03 -0.71
CA VAL A 144 -4.11 -15.63 0.53
C VAL A 144 -3.92 -17.15 0.40
N ALA A 145 -4.68 -17.81 -0.48
CA ALA A 145 -4.59 -19.25 -0.70
C ALA A 145 -3.16 -19.72 -1.05
N ASP A 146 -2.39 -18.87 -1.71
CA ASP A 146 -1.03 -19.19 -2.17
C ASP A 146 0.01 -19.10 -1.05
N LEU A 147 -0.33 -18.49 0.09
CA LEU A 147 0.52 -18.43 1.27
C LEU A 147 0.31 -19.68 2.16
N ASP A 148 0.62 -20.85 1.62
CA ASP A 148 0.63 -22.08 2.42
C ASP A 148 1.96 -22.24 3.19
N SER A 149 2.00 -23.22 4.10
CA SER A 149 3.20 -23.45 4.92
C SER A 149 4.44 -23.83 4.10
N LYS A 150 4.26 -24.49 2.96
CA LYS A 150 5.38 -24.88 2.07
C LYS A 150 5.97 -23.64 1.40
N THR A 151 5.11 -22.77 0.90
CA THR A 151 5.46 -21.53 0.21
C THR A 151 6.12 -20.55 1.18
N MET A 152 5.57 -20.39 2.39
CA MET A 152 6.19 -19.54 3.42
C MET A 152 7.55 -20.06 3.87
N ALA A 153 7.72 -21.39 3.99
CA ALA A 153 9.02 -21.98 4.31
C ALA A 153 10.05 -21.79 3.18
N ALA A 154 9.63 -21.93 1.92
CA ALA A 154 10.48 -21.66 0.76
C ALA A 154 10.87 -20.18 0.69
N TYR A 155 9.93 -19.28 0.94
CA TYR A 155 10.16 -17.84 1.00
C TYR A 155 11.19 -17.49 2.08
N GLU A 156 11.00 -17.96 3.31
CA GLU A 156 11.95 -17.75 4.41
C GLU A 156 13.35 -18.25 4.02
N LYS A 157 13.45 -19.47 3.48
CA LYS A 157 14.73 -20.05 3.04
C LYS A 157 15.41 -19.21 1.95
N SER A 158 14.65 -18.71 0.98
CA SER A 158 15.18 -17.84 -0.09
C SER A 158 15.73 -16.53 0.48
N THR A 159 15.10 -15.98 1.53
CA THR A 159 15.57 -14.75 2.17
C THR A 159 16.87 -14.95 2.94
N THR A 160 17.06 -16.09 3.59
CA THR A 160 18.30 -16.40 4.34
C THR A 160 19.49 -16.68 3.40
N ALA A 161 19.23 -17.22 2.21
CA ALA A 161 20.26 -17.49 1.21
C ALA A 161 20.67 -16.26 0.38
N SER A 162 19.85 -15.20 0.40
CA SER A 162 20.08 -13.97 -0.35
C SER A 162 21.15 -13.07 0.28
N SER A 163 21.66 -12.14 -0.53
CA SER A 163 22.57 -11.07 -0.08
C SER A 163 21.92 -10.08 0.92
N LEU A 164 20.61 -10.25 1.20
CA LEU A 164 19.81 -9.38 2.07
C LEU A 164 20.20 -9.43 3.54
N SER A 165 20.92 -10.47 3.97
CA SER A 165 21.52 -10.52 5.31
C SER A 165 22.40 -9.30 5.61
N LYS A 166 22.95 -8.64 4.58
CA LYS A 166 23.75 -7.41 4.70
C LYS A 166 22.92 -6.17 5.07
N PHE A 167 21.61 -6.19 4.85
CA PHE A 167 20.71 -5.05 5.10
C PHE A 167 19.94 -5.19 6.42
N SER A 168 19.88 -6.40 6.99
CA SER A 168 19.23 -6.68 8.27
C SER A 168 20.14 -6.28 9.43
N SER A 169 20.09 -5.01 9.83
CA SER A 169 20.90 -4.50 10.97
C SER A 169 20.10 -3.75 12.03
N ALA A 170 18.79 -3.52 11.84
CA ALA A 170 17.97 -2.73 12.77
C ALA A 170 17.09 -3.60 13.68
N PRO A 171 17.01 -3.35 15.00
CA PRO A 171 15.99 -3.94 15.86
C PRO A 171 14.55 -3.59 15.48
N THR A 172 13.62 -4.55 15.60
CA THR A 172 12.18 -4.22 15.58
C THR A 172 11.86 -3.55 16.91
N SER A 173 11.75 -2.23 16.94
CA SER A 173 11.40 -1.56 18.20
C SER A 173 10.98 -0.10 18.02
N PRO A 174 10.14 0.41 18.94
CA PRO A 174 10.40 0.31 20.38
C PRO A 174 9.91 -1.00 21.02
N ALA A 175 10.63 -1.39 22.08
CA ALA A 175 10.16 -2.29 23.12
C ALA A 175 9.06 -1.57 23.91
N SER A 176 8.04 -1.10 23.22
CA SER A 176 6.78 -0.70 23.79
C SER A 176 5.88 -1.90 23.62
N SER A 177 5.27 -2.34 24.71
CA SER A 177 3.89 -2.81 24.70
C SER A 177 3.13 -2.18 23.54
N GLY A 178 3.02 -2.86 22.41
CA GLY A 178 2.04 -2.47 21.41
C GLY A 178 0.72 -2.39 22.18
N PHE A 179 -0.09 -1.38 21.88
CA PHE A 179 -1.43 -1.23 22.44
C PHE A 179 -2.27 -2.54 22.35
N PHE A 180 -1.79 -3.51 21.55
CA PHE A 180 -2.37 -4.81 21.24
C PHE A 180 -1.49 -6.06 21.56
N GLY A 181 -0.43 -5.92 22.37
CA GLY A 181 0.27 -7.03 23.06
C GLY A 181 0.31 -8.40 22.37
N GLY A 182 0.97 -8.54 21.21
CA GLY A 182 1.07 -9.86 20.56
C GLY A 182 2.06 -10.04 19.41
N GLY A 183 2.85 -9.02 19.03
CA GLY A 183 3.93 -9.21 18.06
C GLY A 183 5.09 -9.99 18.70
N THR A 184 5.76 -10.84 17.94
CA THR A 184 7.05 -11.41 18.40
C THR A 184 8.08 -10.29 18.45
N ALA A 185 8.66 -10.04 19.62
CA ALA A 185 9.77 -9.09 19.73
C ALA A 185 10.96 -9.66 18.96
N HIS A 186 11.30 -9.06 17.82
CA HIS A 186 12.51 -9.42 17.08
C HIS A 186 13.63 -8.43 17.41
N GLU A 187 14.79 -8.95 17.79
CA GLU A 187 15.99 -8.13 17.99
C GLU A 187 16.46 -7.47 16.68
N GLN A 188 15.98 -7.92 15.52
CA GLN A 188 16.22 -7.35 14.20
C GLN A 188 15.00 -7.46 13.28
N THR A 189 14.82 -6.53 12.34
CA THR A 189 13.75 -6.62 11.31
C THR A 189 14.01 -7.83 10.42
N PRO A 190 13.12 -8.84 10.38
CA PRO A 190 13.38 -10.06 9.61
C PRO A 190 13.61 -9.78 8.13
N ALA A 191 14.57 -10.46 7.48
CA ALA A 191 14.88 -10.27 6.06
C ALA A 191 13.66 -10.44 5.14
N ARG A 192 12.76 -11.40 5.45
CA ARG A 192 11.47 -11.57 4.76
C ARG A 192 10.56 -10.34 4.82
N MET A 193 10.62 -9.56 5.91
CA MET A 193 9.89 -8.31 6.06
C MET A 193 10.57 -7.21 5.25
N LEU A 194 11.90 -7.15 5.21
CA LEU A 194 12.61 -6.18 4.37
C LEU A 194 12.26 -6.32 2.88
N ARG A 195 12.18 -7.56 2.37
CA ARG A 195 11.69 -7.80 1.00
C ARG A 195 10.25 -7.34 0.80
N LEU A 196 9.36 -7.62 1.75
CA LEU A 196 7.99 -7.10 1.72
C LEU A 196 8.00 -5.56 1.70
N PHE A 197 8.85 -4.91 2.48
CA PHE A 197 8.92 -3.45 2.47
C PHE A 197 9.56 -2.88 1.21
N ALA A 198 10.37 -3.65 0.45
CA ALA A 198 10.76 -3.24 -0.90
C ALA A 198 9.54 -3.11 -1.83
N THR A 199 8.48 -3.93 -1.67
CA THR A 199 7.25 -3.75 -2.46
C THR A 199 6.42 -2.55 -1.99
N PHE A 200 6.48 -2.19 -0.69
CA PHE A 200 5.94 -0.93 -0.19
C PHE A 200 6.68 0.28 -0.74
N GLU A 201 8.02 0.22 -0.81
CA GLU A 201 8.83 1.26 -1.45
C GLU A 201 8.41 1.44 -2.92
N HIS A 202 8.18 0.35 -3.65
CA HIS A 202 7.68 0.43 -5.02
C HIS A 202 6.28 1.07 -5.11
N MET A 203 5.39 0.76 -4.16
CA MET A 203 4.08 1.38 -4.09
C MET A 203 4.19 2.90 -3.91
N ILE A 204 4.99 3.37 -2.95
CA ILE A 204 5.06 4.81 -2.62
C ILE A 204 5.99 5.61 -3.55
N ARG A 205 7.07 5.03 -4.05
CA ARG A 205 8.07 5.71 -4.90
C ARG A 205 7.73 5.66 -6.38
N PHE A 206 6.82 4.77 -6.79
CA PHE A 206 6.53 4.57 -8.22
C PHE A 206 5.04 4.53 -8.55
N VAL A 207 4.28 3.60 -7.98
CA VAL A 207 2.87 3.39 -8.34
C VAL A 207 2.01 4.59 -7.95
N MET A 208 2.13 5.06 -6.71
CA MET A 208 1.37 6.20 -6.20
C MET A 208 1.66 7.49 -7.00
N PRO A 209 2.92 7.89 -7.26
CA PRO A 209 3.23 9.02 -8.14
C PRO A 209 2.63 8.89 -9.54
N LEU A 210 2.75 7.71 -10.18
CA LEU A 210 2.17 7.46 -11.49
C LEU A 210 0.64 7.62 -11.50
N CYS A 211 -0.05 7.08 -10.49
CA CYS A 211 -1.49 7.26 -10.33
C CYS A 211 -1.87 8.71 -10.03
N SER A 212 -0.98 9.45 -9.36
CA SER A 212 -1.11 10.87 -9.05
C SER A 212 -0.90 11.78 -10.26
N ILE A 213 -0.47 11.28 -11.41
CA ILE A 213 -0.43 12.07 -12.65
C ILE A 213 -1.43 11.59 -13.71
N ALA A 214 -2.23 10.56 -13.38
CA ALA A 214 -3.25 10.04 -14.27
C ALA A 214 -4.25 11.15 -14.66
N PRO A 215 -4.49 11.39 -15.96
CA PRO A 215 -5.44 12.38 -16.43
C PRO A 215 -6.89 11.96 -16.10
N GLY A 216 -7.77 12.95 -15.93
CA GLY A 216 -9.20 12.71 -15.72
C GLY A 216 -9.61 12.31 -14.29
N ARG A 217 -8.71 12.36 -13.31
CA ARG A 217 -9.09 12.13 -11.90
C ARG A 217 -9.94 13.30 -11.36
N PRO A 218 -10.85 13.06 -10.40
CA PRO A 218 -11.73 14.10 -9.86
C PRO A 218 -11.02 15.18 -9.03
N ASN A 219 -9.93 14.85 -8.32
CA ASN A 219 -9.18 15.78 -7.46
C ASN A 219 -7.70 15.82 -7.87
N PRO A 220 -7.37 16.38 -9.04
CA PRO A 220 -6.03 16.35 -9.60
C PRO A 220 -4.99 17.16 -8.79
N GLU A 221 -5.43 18.01 -7.87
CA GLU A 221 -4.62 18.80 -6.94
C GLU A 221 -4.13 18.04 -5.71
N SER A 222 -4.72 16.87 -5.41
CA SER A 222 -4.29 16.00 -4.32
C SER A 222 -3.50 14.81 -4.85
N PRO A 223 -2.31 14.51 -4.30
CA PRO A 223 -1.58 13.30 -4.63
C PRO A 223 -2.31 12.07 -4.09
N ILE A 224 -2.21 10.97 -4.81
CA ILE A 224 -2.61 9.66 -4.34
C ILE A 224 -1.56 9.18 -3.34
N THR A 225 -1.95 9.04 -2.07
CA THR A 225 -1.07 8.55 -1.01
C THR A 225 -1.54 7.22 -0.40
N GLN A 226 -2.49 6.55 -1.05
CA GLN A 226 -3.18 5.36 -0.54
C GLN A 226 -3.28 4.27 -1.60
N SER A 227 -3.60 3.04 -1.18
CA SER A 227 -3.91 1.91 -2.04
C SER A 227 -5.23 1.25 -1.64
N ASN A 228 -5.94 0.70 -2.62
CA ASN A 228 -7.08 -0.19 -2.39
C ASN A 228 -6.65 -1.62 -2.65
N ASN A 229 -7.05 -2.55 -1.79
CA ASN A 229 -6.62 -3.94 -1.85
C ASN A 229 -7.84 -4.85 -1.94
N ILE A 230 -7.93 -5.66 -2.99
CA ILE A 230 -8.84 -6.81 -3.03
C ILE A 230 -8.06 -7.99 -2.41
N VAL A 231 -8.57 -8.52 -1.31
CA VAL A 231 -7.94 -9.62 -0.56
C VAL A 231 -8.82 -10.85 -0.70
N ASP A 232 -8.37 -11.78 -1.53
CA ASP A 232 -9.05 -13.02 -1.81
C ASP A 232 -8.61 -14.11 -0.84
N ILE A 233 -9.57 -14.55 -0.03
CA ILE A 233 -9.40 -15.58 0.98
C ILE A 233 -10.20 -16.84 0.66
N SER A 234 -10.68 -16.96 -0.58
CA SER A 234 -11.26 -18.18 -1.12
C SER A 234 -10.28 -19.34 -0.99
N ASN A 235 -10.80 -20.54 -0.70
CA ASN A 235 -10.00 -21.77 -0.58
C ASN A 235 -8.95 -21.77 0.54
N VAL A 236 -9.00 -20.82 1.48
CA VAL A 236 -8.13 -20.81 2.65
C VAL A 236 -8.78 -21.57 3.80
N GLY A 237 -8.05 -22.45 4.47
CA GLY A 237 -8.49 -23.14 5.69
C GLY A 237 -8.13 -22.39 6.98
N LEU A 238 -8.89 -22.60 8.06
CA LEU A 238 -8.64 -21.96 9.37
C LEU A 238 -7.21 -22.25 9.89
N ARG A 239 -6.70 -23.47 9.67
CA ARG A 239 -5.33 -23.85 10.06
C ARG A 239 -4.27 -23.05 9.30
N GLN A 240 -4.49 -22.80 8.00
CA GLN A 240 -3.57 -21.98 7.21
C GLN A 240 -3.55 -20.54 7.73
N PHE A 241 -4.73 -19.94 7.96
CA PHE A 241 -4.82 -18.61 8.60
C PHE A 241 -4.12 -18.55 9.95
N TRP A 242 -4.30 -19.57 10.79
CA TRP A 242 -3.64 -19.64 12.08
C TRP A 242 -2.12 -19.67 11.94
N ASN A 243 -1.59 -20.43 10.98
CA ASN A 243 -0.16 -20.49 10.69
C ASN A 243 0.38 -19.15 10.15
N LEU A 244 -0.44 -18.36 9.44
CA LEU A 244 -0.07 -17.05 8.91
C LEU A 244 -0.19 -15.91 9.93
N ARG A 245 -0.86 -16.13 11.07
CA ARG A 245 -1.17 -15.11 12.07
C ARG A 245 0.02 -14.25 12.46
N SER A 246 1.13 -14.86 12.89
CA SER A 246 2.31 -14.12 13.36
C SER A 246 2.91 -13.27 12.24
N HIS A 247 2.95 -13.83 11.03
CA HIS A 247 3.49 -13.15 9.86
C HIS A 247 2.65 -11.92 9.48
N MET A 248 1.31 -12.07 9.44
CA MET A 248 0.39 -10.96 9.17
C MET A 248 0.47 -9.88 10.25
N GLN A 249 0.64 -10.28 11.51
CA GLN A 249 0.78 -9.37 12.63
C GLN A 249 2.08 -8.57 12.56
N ASP A 250 3.22 -9.20 12.24
CA ASP A 250 4.51 -8.54 12.06
C ASP A 250 4.45 -7.52 10.91
N ALA A 251 3.91 -7.94 9.76
CA ALA A 251 3.77 -7.08 8.59
C ALA A 251 2.88 -5.86 8.87
N SER A 252 1.73 -6.07 9.52
CA SER A 252 0.82 -5.01 9.94
C SER A 252 1.47 -4.03 10.92
N THR A 253 2.18 -4.54 11.92
CA THR A 253 2.86 -3.73 12.93
C THR A 253 3.88 -2.80 12.29
N LEU A 254 4.75 -3.34 11.43
CA LEU A 254 5.76 -2.56 10.72
C LEU A 254 5.13 -1.57 9.72
N ALA A 255 4.07 -1.98 8.99
CA ALA A 255 3.38 -1.10 8.05
C ALA A 255 2.70 0.09 8.77
N THR A 256 2.03 -0.15 9.90
CA THR A 256 1.38 0.91 10.69
C THR A 256 2.40 1.85 11.33
N ALA A 257 3.54 1.32 11.77
CA ALA A 257 4.61 2.10 12.36
C ALA A 257 5.30 3.01 11.33
N HIS A 258 5.66 2.46 10.15
CA HIS A 258 6.58 3.11 9.22
C HIS A 258 5.96 3.58 7.89
N TYR A 259 4.77 3.09 7.54
CA TYR A 259 4.02 3.48 6.35
C TYR A 259 2.59 3.93 6.72
N PRO A 260 2.45 4.87 7.67
CA PRO A 260 1.14 5.30 8.13
C PRO A 260 0.31 5.84 6.97
N GLU A 261 -1.01 5.64 7.06
CA GLU A 261 -2.00 6.23 6.15
C GLU A 261 -1.77 5.92 4.65
N THR A 262 -1.13 4.78 4.36
CA THR A 262 -0.98 4.24 2.99
C THR A 262 -2.10 3.26 2.61
N LEU A 263 -2.91 2.80 3.57
CA LEU A 263 -4.07 1.95 3.34
C LEU A 263 -5.33 2.81 3.13
N GLY A 264 -5.96 2.65 1.96
CA GLY A 264 -7.24 3.25 1.61
C GLY A 264 -8.42 2.34 1.97
N ARG A 265 -8.62 1.26 1.20
CA ARG A 265 -9.68 0.25 1.45
C ARG A 265 -9.15 -1.17 1.31
N ILE A 266 -9.73 -2.10 2.07
CA ILE A 266 -9.55 -3.55 1.91
C ILE A 266 -10.91 -4.17 1.61
N PHE A 267 -11.04 -4.83 0.47
CA PHE A 267 -12.21 -5.61 0.11
C PHE A 267 -11.87 -7.09 0.28
N VAL A 268 -12.43 -7.73 1.31
CA VAL A 268 -12.22 -9.16 1.57
C VAL A 268 -13.27 -9.97 0.81
N VAL A 269 -12.83 -10.83 -0.11
CA VAL A 269 -13.69 -11.68 -0.93
C VAL A 269 -13.45 -13.15 -0.63
N GLY A 270 -14.50 -13.97 -0.81
CA GLY A 270 -14.41 -15.41 -0.58
C GLY A 270 -14.32 -15.78 0.90
N ALA A 271 -14.85 -14.94 1.79
CA ALA A 271 -14.78 -15.17 3.23
C ALA A 271 -15.49 -16.49 3.62
N PRO A 272 -14.76 -17.49 4.15
CA PRO A 272 -15.35 -18.77 4.52
C PRO A 272 -16.20 -18.65 5.79
N SER A 273 -16.99 -19.68 6.09
CA SER A 273 -17.89 -19.70 7.27
C SER A 273 -17.19 -19.49 8.61
N PHE A 274 -15.88 -19.79 8.70
CA PHE A 274 -15.07 -19.54 9.91
C PHE A 274 -14.51 -18.11 10.00
N PHE A 275 -14.69 -17.27 8.98
CA PHE A 275 -14.11 -15.92 8.95
C PHE A 275 -14.51 -15.03 10.14
N PRO A 276 -15.72 -15.12 10.73
CA PRO A 276 -16.03 -14.37 11.95
C PRO A 276 -15.04 -14.60 13.10
N THR A 277 -14.47 -15.81 13.21
CA THR A 277 -13.41 -16.12 14.19
C THR A 277 -12.11 -15.36 13.86
N VAL A 278 -11.70 -15.36 12.59
CA VAL A 278 -10.52 -14.62 12.12
C VAL A 278 -10.71 -13.12 12.30
N TRP A 279 -11.89 -12.60 12.00
CA TRP A 279 -12.25 -11.21 12.21
C TRP A 279 -12.15 -10.80 13.69
N GLY A 280 -12.53 -11.70 14.60
CA GLY A 280 -12.32 -11.52 16.04
C GLY A 280 -10.85 -11.33 16.42
N TRP A 281 -9.92 -11.95 15.69
CA TRP A 281 -8.48 -11.75 15.89
C TRP A 281 -7.99 -10.45 15.23
N ILE A 282 -8.40 -10.19 13.99
CA ILE A 282 -8.04 -8.98 13.22
C ILE A 282 -8.41 -7.72 14.00
N LYS A 283 -9.61 -7.66 14.59
CA LYS A 283 -10.05 -6.52 15.43
C LYS A 283 -9.19 -6.28 16.67
N LYS A 284 -8.42 -7.27 17.11
CA LYS A 284 -7.46 -7.12 18.21
C LYS A 284 -6.07 -6.74 17.73
N TRP A 285 -5.75 -6.91 16.45
CA TRP A 285 -4.41 -6.59 15.90
C TRP A 285 -4.36 -5.19 15.30
N PHE A 286 -5.46 -4.76 14.70
CA PHE A 286 -5.57 -3.47 14.02
C PHE A 286 -6.33 -2.46 14.88
N ASP A 287 -5.95 -1.20 14.75
CA ASP A 287 -6.69 -0.11 15.39
C ASP A 287 -8.08 0.10 14.72
N PRO A 288 -9.02 0.77 15.41
CA PRO A 288 -10.36 0.99 14.88
C PRO A 288 -10.40 1.71 13.51
N ILE A 289 -9.47 2.62 13.22
CA ILE A 289 -9.43 3.32 11.93
C ILE A 289 -9.08 2.33 10.82
N THR A 290 -8.06 1.50 11.03
CA THR A 290 -7.68 0.48 10.05
C THR A 290 -8.79 -0.55 9.84
N THR A 291 -9.46 -1.03 10.89
CA THR A 291 -10.59 -1.97 10.75
C THR A 291 -11.80 -1.37 10.04
N SER A 292 -12.06 -0.07 10.18
CA SER A 292 -13.14 0.62 9.47
C SER A 292 -12.95 0.69 7.96
N LYS A 293 -11.71 0.48 7.48
CA LYS A 293 -11.36 0.43 6.05
C LYS A 293 -11.54 -0.96 5.44
N ILE A 294 -11.89 -1.98 6.23
CA ILE A 294 -12.04 -3.37 5.79
C ILE A 294 -13.51 -3.71 5.57
N PHE A 295 -13.83 -4.06 4.33
CA PHE A 295 -15.16 -4.43 3.86
C PHE A 295 -15.16 -5.94 3.60
N ILE A 296 -15.93 -6.69 4.37
CA ILE A 296 -16.13 -8.12 4.15
C ILE A 296 -17.28 -8.25 3.16
N LEU A 297 -16.99 -8.68 1.94
CA LEU A 297 -17.99 -8.75 0.88
C LEU A 297 -18.85 -10.01 1.01
N PRO A 298 -20.11 -9.97 0.52
CA PRO A 298 -20.97 -11.14 0.47
C PRO A 298 -20.39 -12.29 -0.37
N SER A 299 -21.03 -13.45 -0.26
CA SER A 299 -20.64 -14.65 -1.01
C SER A 299 -21.44 -14.74 -2.31
N GLY A 300 -20.76 -14.69 -3.45
CA GLY A 300 -21.40 -14.79 -4.76
C GLY A 300 -20.78 -13.80 -5.72
N LYS A 301 -20.53 -14.23 -6.96
CA LYS A 301 -19.79 -13.43 -7.93
C LYS A 301 -20.48 -12.10 -8.25
N ASP A 302 -21.80 -12.12 -8.42
CA ASP A 302 -22.58 -10.92 -8.76
C ASP A 302 -22.66 -9.94 -7.57
N GLU A 303 -22.77 -10.44 -6.34
CA GLU A 303 -22.79 -9.61 -5.13
C GLU A 303 -21.42 -8.97 -4.88
N ILE A 304 -20.33 -9.74 -5.03
CA ILE A 304 -18.96 -9.22 -4.99
C ILE A 304 -18.78 -8.11 -6.03
N PHE A 305 -19.22 -8.35 -7.27
CA PHE A 305 -19.15 -7.35 -8.32
C PHE A 305 -19.92 -6.08 -7.95
N ASN A 306 -21.16 -6.21 -7.48
CA ASN A 306 -21.99 -5.06 -7.10
C ASN A 306 -21.34 -4.20 -6.01
N GLU A 307 -20.72 -4.83 -5.01
CA GLU A 307 -19.99 -4.10 -3.96
C GLU A 307 -18.71 -3.43 -4.47
N LEU A 308 -17.88 -4.15 -5.23
CA LEU A 308 -16.66 -3.58 -5.81
C LEU A 308 -16.98 -2.45 -6.80
N ASN A 309 -18.02 -2.63 -7.62
CA ASN A 309 -18.44 -1.71 -8.67
C ASN A 309 -19.07 -0.43 -8.12
N GLN A 310 -19.26 -0.28 -6.80
CA GLN A 310 -19.54 1.03 -6.19
C GLN A 310 -18.30 1.92 -6.18
N PHE A 311 -17.10 1.35 -6.14
CA PHE A 311 -15.83 2.09 -5.97
C PHE A 311 -14.89 1.99 -7.18
N ILE A 312 -14.85 0.83 -7.84
CA ILE A 312 -13.91 0.49 -8.91
C ILE A 312 -14.70 0.30 -10.20
N ASP A 313 -14.22 0.81 -11.33
CA ASP A 313 -14.87 0.58 -12.62
C ASP A 313 -14.80 -0.88 -13.04
N ALA A 314 -15.84 -1.37 -13.74
CA ALA A 314 -15.97 -2.77 -14.12
C ALA A 314 -14.75 -3.29 -14.91
N ASP A 315 -14.15 -2.46 -15.76
CA ASP A 315 -12.95 -2.76 -16.55
C ASP A 315 -11.64 -2.76 -15.74
N SER A 316 -11.75 -2.40 -14.47
CA SER A 316 -10.68 -2.36 -13.47
C SER A 316 -10.86 -3.43 -12.39
N ILE A 317 -11.95 -4.21 -12.44
CA ILE A 317 -12.22 -5.35 -11.57
C ILE A 317 -11.89 -6.65 -12.31
N PRO A 318 -11.06 -7.56 -11.74
CA PRO A 318 -10.77 -8.86 -12.34
C PRO A 318 -12.03 -9.67 -12.68
N THR A 319 -11.99 -10.42 -13.80
CA THR A 319 -13.13 -11.23 -14.28
C THR A 319 -13.62 -12.26 -13.27
N GLN A 320 -12.74 -12.78 -12.41
CA GLN A 320 -13.11 -13.71 -11.32
C GLN A 320 -14.04 -13.06 -10.28
N TYR A 321 -14.02 -11.73 -10.15
CA TYR A 321 -14.89 -10.95 -9.26
C TYR A 321 -16.03 -10.25 -10.00
N GLY A 322 -16.31 -10.66 -11.24
CA GLY A 322 -17.46 -10.19 -12.04
C GLY A 322 -17.22 -8.95 -12.90
N GLY A 323 -16.03 -8.35 -12.84
CA GLY A 323 -15.64 -7.30 -13.78
C GLY A 323 -15.21 -7.83 -15.15
N THR A 324 -14.57 -6.96 -15.93
CA THR A 324 -14.11 -7.26 -17.29
C THR A 324 -12.59 -7.19 -17.45
N LEU A 325 -11.84 -6.90 -16.39
CA LEU A 325 -10.38 -6.95 -16.42
C LEU A 325 -9.91 -8.41 -16.51
N THR A 326 -9.39 -8.82 -17.65
CA THR A 326 -8.68 -10.11 -17.77
C THR A 326 -7.33 -9.97 -17.08
N TYR A 327 -7.23 -10.35 -15.81
CA TYR A 327 -6.02 -10.28 -15.00
C TYR A 327 -5.93 -11.50 -14.07
N GLU A 328 -4.79 -12.18 -14.13
CA GLU A 328 -4.46 -13.31 -13.25
C GLU A 328 -3.49 -12.87 -12.15
N PHE A 329 -3.63 -13.46 -10.97
CA PHE A 329 -2.76 -13.11 -9.84
C PHE A 329 -1.28 -13.43 -10.16
N GLY A 330 -0.41 -12.44 -9.98
CA GLY A 330 1.02 -12.51 -10.27
C GLY A 330 1.42 -11.99 -11.66
N GLU A 331 0.47 -11.63 -12.51
CA GLU A 331 0.77 -10.97 -13.80
C GLU A 331 1.42 -9.60 -13.60
N MET A 332 2.00 -9.07 -14.69
CA MET A 332 2.47 -7.68 -14.73
C MET A 332 1.27 -6.72 -14.82
N PRO A 333 1.42 -5.46 -14.39
CA PRO A 333 0.35 -4.48 -14.41
C PRO A 333 -0.27 -4.30 -15.81
N LYS A 334 -1.60 -4.31 -15.88
CA LYS A 334 -2.40 -4.04 -17.09
C LYS A 334 -2.96 -2.63 -17.01
N MET A 335 -2.15 -1.66 -17.44
CA MET A 335 -2.51 -0.23 -17.40
C MET A 335 -3.56 0.13 -18.45
N ASP A 336 -4.42 1.09 -18.10
CA ASP A 336 -5.38 1.69 -19.02
C ASP A 336 -4.78 2.80 -19.89
N THR A 337 -5.60 3.36 -20.78
CA THR A 337 -5.21 4.42 -21.72
C THR A 337 -4.84 5.73 -21.03
N GLN A 338 -5.37 6.02 -19.84
CA GLN A 338 -5.03 7.24 -19.11
C GLN A 338 -3.58 7.19 -18.64
N LEU A 339 -3.12 6.05 -18.08
CA LEU A 339 -1.73 5.91 -17.66
C LEU A 339 -0.79 5.69 -18.83
N THR A 340 -1.15 4.84 -19.79
CA THR A 340 -0.28 4.60 -20.95
C THR A 340 -0.14 5.84 -21.83
N GLY A 341 -1.15 6.72 -21.86
CA GLY A 341 -1.13 7.96 -22.62
C GLY A 341 -0.09 8.97 -22.16
N VAL A 342 0.27 8.99 -20.87
CA VAL A 342 1.29 9.90 -20.32
C VAL A 342 2.70 9.32 -20.33
N LEU A 343 2.87 8.09 -20.80
CA LEU A 343 4.16 7.38 -20.85
C LEU A 343 4.73 7.36 -22.27
N ARG A 344 6.03 7.58 -22.36
CA ARG A 344 6.84 7.39 -23.56
C ARG A 344 7.88 6.32 -23.27
N TRP A 345 7.60 5.10 -23.75
CA TRP A 345 8.42 3.92 -23.49
C TRP A 345 9.80 4.05 -24.10
N ALA A 346 10.83 3.59 -23.36
CA ALA A 346 12.17 3.48 -23.90
C ALA A 346 12.25 2.41 -25.01
N GLU A 347 13.29 2.50 -25.84
CA GLU A 347 13.58 1.46 -26.82
C GLU A 347 13.80 0.12 -26.12
N GLY A 348 13.22 -0.95 -26.66
CA GLY A 348 13.30 -2.28 -26.06
C GLY A 348 12.44 -2.47 -24.80
N ALA A 349 11.54 -1.53 -24.47
CA ALA A 349 10.64 -1.67 -23.32
C ALA A 349 9.84 -2.99 -23.36
N ASP A 350 9.70 -3.62 -22.20
CA ASP A 350 9.02 -4.90 -22.03
C ASP A 350 7.58 -4.87 -22.53
N THR A 351 7.11 -6.03 -22.95
CA THR A 351 5.74 -6.23 -23.41
C THR A 351 5.09 -7.37 -22.67
N ASN A 352 3.83 -7.17 -22.27
CA ASN A 352 2.95 -8.26 -21.85
C ASN A 352 2.76 -9.26 -23.00
N PRO A 353 2.29 -10.50 -22.73
CA PRO A 353 2.06 -11.52 -23.76
C PRO A 353 1.11 -11.08 -24.89
N ASN A 354 0.25 -10.10 -24.65
CA ASN A 354 -0.66 -9.51 -25.64
C ASN A 354 0.00 -8.39 -26.49
N GLY A 355 1.30 -8.16 -26.36
CA GLY A 355 2.06 -7.14 -27.08
C GLY A 355 1.98 -5.72 -26.50
N THR A 356 1.18 -5.49 -25.45
CA THR A 356 1.09 -4.16 -24.81
C THR A 356 2.36 -3.87 -24.01
N LYS A 357 2.86 -2.63 -24.09
CA LYS A 357 4.03 -2.20 -23.31
C LYS A 357 3.73 -2.23 -21.81
N THR A 358 4.72 -2.64 -21.04
CA THR A 358 4.62 -2.76 -19.58
C THR A 358 5.94 -2.39 -18.92
N PHE A 359 5.87 -2.10 -17.62
CA PHE A 359 7.08 -1.91 -16.83
C PHE A 359 7.79 -3.24 -16.63
N PRO A 360 9.13 -3.24 -16.55
CA PRO A 360 9.87 -4.47 -16.37
C PRO A 360 9.71 -5.03 -14.95
N ILE A 361 10.06 -6.31 -14.79
CA ILE A 361 10.16 -6.93 -13.47
C ILE A 361 11.22 -6.20 -12.63
N GLY A 362 10.92 -6.02 -11.34
CA GLY A 362 11.82 -5.43 -10.36
C GLY A 362 11.42 -4.01 -9.92
N PRO A 363 12.23 -3.41 -9.03
CA PRO A 363 12.05 -2.04 -8.59
C PRO A 363 12.09 -1.02 -9.74
N VAL A 364 11.26 0.01 -9.63
CA VAL A 364 11.24 1.17 -10.51
C VAL A 364 11.04 2.40 -9.64
N LEU A 365 11.71 3.50 -9.96
CA LEU A 365 11.56 4.78 -9.28
C LEU A 365 11.48 5.92 -10.30
N TRP A 366 11.04 7.09 -9.86
CA TRP A 366 11.01 8.30 -10.67
C TRP A 366 12.21 9.18 -10.38
N GLU A 367 12.83 9.71 -11.43
CA GLU A 367 13.90 10.70 -11.35
C GLU A 367 13.67 11.83 -12.35
N HIS A 368 14.16 13.02 -12.01
CA HIS A 368 14.07 14.18 -12.88
C HIS A 368 15.45 14.55 -13.44
N THR A 369 15.66 14.27 -14.72
CA THR A 369 16.91 14.48 -15.48
C THR A 369 16.63 15.33 -16.71
N GLY A 370 16.09 16.53 -16.51
CA GLY A 370 15.58 17.41 -17.57
C GLY A 370 14.17 17.03 -18.06
N ALA A 371 13.80 15.76 -17.94
CA ALA A 371 12.43 15.27 -17.97
C ALA A 371 12.24 14.21 -16.86
N TRP A 372 10.98 13.92 -16.53
CA TRP A 372 10.66 12.83 -15.61
C TRP A 372 10.88 11.47 -16.27
N GLU A 373 11.77 10.67 -15.70
CA GLU A 373 12.12 9.33 -16.17
C GLU A 373 11.73 8.29 -15.12
N ALA A 374 11.08 7.21 -15.56
CA ALA A 374 10.99 5.99 -14.79
C ALA A 374 12.29 5.20 -14.99
N ILE A 375 12.98 4.89 -13.90
CA ILE A 375 14.25 4.16 -13.90
C ILE A 375 14.03 2.79 -13.25
N GLY A 376 14.24 1.72 -14.02
CA GLY A 376 14.32 0.36 -13.49
C GLY A 376 15.64 0.17 -12.75
N VAL A 377 15.56 -0.11 -11.45
CA VAL A 377 16.72 -0.30 -10.55
C VAL A 377 16.80 -1.74 -10.04
N GLY A 378 17.71 -2.01 -9.11
CA GLY A 378 17.96 -3.33 -8.54
C GLY A 378 19.25 -3.97 -9.05
N SER A 379 19.28 -5.29 -9.12
CA SER A 379 20.37 -6.04 -9.74
C SER A 379 19.87 -7.22 -10.56
N VAL A 380 20.68 -7.66 -11.51
CA VAL A 380 20.45 -8.87 -12.32
C VAL A 380 21.71 -9.73 -12.21
N ASP A 381 21.56 -10.91 -11.64
CA ASP A 381 22.66 -11.88 -11.48
C ASP A 381 23.89 -11.24 -10.78
N GLY A 382 23.62 -10.39 -9.79
CA GLY A 382 24.63 -9.67 -8.99
C GLY A 382 25.20 -8.39 -9.63
N ALA A 383 24.89 -8.10 -10.90
CA ALA A 383 25.28 -6.86 -11.55
C ALA A 383 24.25 -5.74 -11.26
N PRO A 384 24.67 -4.52 -10.88
CA PRO A 384 23.76 -3.40 -10.70
C PRO A 384 22.95 -3.10 -11.97
N ARG A 385 21.65 -2.90 -11.80
CA ARG A 385 20.73 -2.51 -12.87
C ARG A 385 20.29 -1.08 -12.66
N ARG A 386 20.42 -0.27 -13.71
CA ARG A 386 19.85 1.08 -13.76
C ARG A 386 19.56 1.45 -15.21
N VAL A 387 18.29 1.43 -15.60
CA VAL A 387 17.88 1.62 -17.00
C VAL A 387 16.65 2.51 -17.06
N VAL A 388 16.63 3.45 -18.01
CA VAL A 388 15.41 4.22 -18.30
C VAL A 388 14.39 3.29 -18.94
N VAL A 389 13.19 3.19 -18.36
CA VAL A 389 12.12 2.30 -18.86
C VAL A 389 11.02 3.06 -19.58
N ALA A 390 10.73 4.28 -19.12
CA ALA A 390 9.79 5.19 -19.73
C ALA A 390 10.12 6.63 -19.32
N ARG A 391 9.59 7.58 -20.07
CA ARG A 391 9.58 9.01 -19.74
C ARG A 391 8.15 9.52 -19.66
N LEU A 392 7.93 10.59 -18.91
CA LEU A 392 6.67 11.32 -19.00
C LEU A 392 6.67 12.28 -20.18
N ASP A 393 5.46 12.65 -20.62
CA ASP A 393 5.28 13.73 -21.58
C ASP A 393 5.78 15.08 -21.07
N GLU A 394 6.20 15.94 -22.01
CA GLU A 394 6.60 17.30 -21.70
C GLU A 394 5.47 18.07 -21.01
N GLY A 395 5.78 18.74 -19.91
CA GLY A 395 4.82 19.49 -19.10
C GLY A 395 4.10 18.69 -18.02
N VAL A 396 4.24 17.35 -17.98
CA VAL A 396 3.73 16.55 -16.86
C VAL A 396 4.69 16.65 -15.67
N GLN A 397 4.17 17.06 -14.52
CA GLN A 397 4.94 17.22 -13.28
C GLN A 397 4.47 16.24 -12.21
N MET A 398 5.41 15.63 -11.49
CA MET A 398 5.10 14.86 -10.28
C MET A 398 4.84 15.80 -9.11
N PHE A 399 4.03 15.34 -8.15
CA PHE A 399 3.72 16.10 -6.94
C PHE A 399 4.95 16.33 -6.05
N GLY A 400 4.99 17.50 -5.41
CA GLY A 400 6.06 17.87 -4.48
C GLY A 400 7.29 18.48 -5.15
N GLU A 401 7.31 18.54 -6.47
CA GLU A 401 8.39 19.15 -7.25
C GLU A 401 7.85 20.31 -8.08
N GLU A 402 7.70 21.48 -7.43
CA GLU A 402 7.49 22.73 -8.16
C GLU A 402 8.79 23.11 -8.89
N VAL A 403 9.05 22.48 -10.03
CA VAL A 403 10.09 22.95 -10.95
C VAL A 403 9.51 24.18 -11.66
N LYS A 404 9.81 25.37 -11.15
CA LYS A 404 9.58 26.59 -11.93
C LYS A 404 10.50 26.53 -13.15
N VAL A 405 9.88 26.38 -14.32
CA VAL A 405 10.52 26.53 -15.64
C VAL A 405 11.04 27.95 -15.80
#